data_AF-A0A8S4RNA5-F1
#
_entry.id   AF-A0A8S4RNA5-F1
#
_cell.length_a   1.000
_cell.length_b   1.000
_cell.length_c   1.000
_cell.angle_alpha   90.00
_cell.angle_beta   90.00
_cell.angle_gamma   90.00
#
_symmetry.space_group_name_H-M   'P 1'
#
loop_
_entity.id
_entity.type
_entity.pdbx_description
1 polymer ?
#
loop_
_entity_poly.entity_id
_entity_poly.type
_entity_poly.pdbx_seq_one_letter_code
_entity_poly.pdbx_strand_id
1 'polypeptide(L)'
;KENLQNRDQTVRLRAMVAENEEVWYVGENLTLVLKKDDSKPSDHLPITPTEYCGLCSEARYEVTFKGQWSRLLHPHQYPSKPDENEYSNLIGASHAYDYTLWQQGDNASDGLKTLAETADVTKLEREIINAMSTDNGTRTLIRGKRRRHPYMSEPSDSLFRVDRIHHMFSVVVAIKPSPDWFLGVSRFELCTKLGWHEESTIPLYPWDAGVRDGISYEELFPDAFLGKKEFCRLRPVSKLSLS
;
A
#
# COMPACT_ATOMS: atom_id res chain seq x y z
N LYS A 1 8.05 32.98 -17.33
CA LYS A 1 8.88 33.42 -16.19
C LYS A 1 8.89 32.27 -15.20
N GLU A 2 9.87 31.37 -15.34
CA GLU A 2 10.06 30.22 -14.45
C GLU A 2 10.57 30.73 -13.10
N ASN A 3 9.93 30.26 -12.02
CA ASN A 3 10.29 30.62 -10.65
C ASN A 3 11.44 29.74 -10.19
N LEU A 4 12.66 30.26 -10.27
CA LEU A 4 13.94 29.62 -9.96
C LEU A 4 14.24 29.61 -8.44
N GLN A 5 13.27 29.24 -7.60
CA GLN A 5 13.40 29.44 -6.16
C GLN A 5 12.79 28.30 -5.32
N ASN A 6 13.42 27.12 -5.35
CA ASN A 6 13.58 26.17 -4.22
C ASN A 6 14.16 24.83 -4.71
N ARG A 7 15.50 24.70 -4.79
CA ARG A 7 16.15 23.43 -5.20
C ARG A 7 17.07 22.80 -4.16
N ASP A 8 17.17 23.35 -2.95
CA ASP A 8 18.08 22.81 -1.93
C ASP A 8 17.49 22.99 -0.52
N GLN A 9 16.34 22.35 -0.29
CA GLN A 9 15.79 22.27 1.07
C GLN A 9 16.52 21.16 1.84
N THR A 10 17.19 21.54 2.92
CA THR A 10 17.87 20.61 3.82
C THR A 10 17.30 20.69 5.22
N VAL A 11 16.97 19.55 5.82
CA VAL A 11 16.57 19.43 7.22
C VAL A 11 17.75 18.87 8.01
N ARG A 12 18.18 19.59 9.04
CA ARG A 12 19.24 19.12 9.95
C ARG A 12 18.60 18.60 11.24
N LEU A 13 18.62 17.29 11.42
CA LEU A 13 18.24 16.64 12.67
C LEU A 13 19.48 16.55 13.57
N ARG A 14 19.38 17.04 14.81
CA ARG A 14 20.43 16.90 15.82
C ARG A 14 19.88 16.11 16.99
N ALA A 15 20.56 15.02 17.32
CA ALA A 15 20.28 14.26 18.54
C ALA A 15 21.29 14.64 19.63
N MET A 16 20.85 14.49 20.87
CA MET A 16 21.68 14.62 22.07
C MET A 16 21.44 13.39 22.95
N VAL A 17 22.50 12.88 23.56
CA VAL A 17 22.44 11.70 24.43
C VAL A 17 22.80 12.14 25.84
N ALA A 18 21.90 11.95 26.80
CA ALA A 18 22.18 12.19 28.21
C ALA A 18 22.69 10.90 28.86
N GLU A 19 23.80 10.97 29.59
CA GLU A 19 24.27 9.89 30.45
C GLU A 19 23.71 10.02 31.87
N ASN A 20 23.51 11.26 32.33
CA ASN A 20 22.82 11.60 33.58
C ASN A 20 22.26 13.04 33.47
N GLU A 21 21.71 13.58 34.56
CA GLU A 21 21.08 14.92 34.55
C GLU A 21 22.04 16.07 34.20
N GLU A 22 23.34 15.89 34.41
CA GLU A 22 24.37 16.92 34.24
C GLU A 22 25.22 16.71 32.97
N VAL A 23 25.32 15.48 32.46
CA VAL A 23 26.20 15.11 31.35
C VAL A 23 25.41 14.79 30.09
N TRP A 24 25.57 15.66 29.10
CA TRP A 24 24.91 15.60 27.79
C TRP A 24 25.96 15.57 26.67
N TYR A 25 25.84 14.62 25.76
CA TYR A 25 26.68 14.47 24.59
C TYR A 25 25.98 14.99 23.35
N VAL A 26 26.68 15.83 22.60
CA VAL A 26 26.26 16.37 21.30
C VAL A 26 27.45 16.27 20.35
N GLY A 27 27.21 16.05 19.06
CA GLY A 27 28.30 16.03 18.08
C GLY A 27 27.83 15.96 16.64
N GLU A 28 28.76 16.16 15.71
CA GLU A 28 28.50 15.99 14.27
C GLU A 28 28.11 14.53 13.94
N ASN A 29 28.62 13.54 14.67
CA ASN A 29 28.20 12.13 14.55
C ASN A 29 26.76 11.87 15.01
N LEU A 30 26.15 12.81 15.73
CA LEU A 30 24.74 12.79 16.15
C LEU A 30 23.88 13.78 15.34
N THR A 31 24.46 14.34 14.27
CA THR A 31 23.76 15.19 13.33
C THR A 31 23.47 14.40 12.05
N LEU A 32 22.21 14.34 11.67
CA LEU A 32 21.79 13.85 10.35
C LEU A 32 21.30 15.03 9.50
N VAL A 33 21.92 15.25 8.34
CA VAL A 33 21.43 16.22 7.36
C VAL A 33 20.66 15.47 6.27
N LEU A 34 19.36 15.67 6.25
CA LEU A 34 18.47 15.15 5.22
C LEU A 34 18.34 16.20 4.11
N LYS A 35 18.61 15.80 2.88
CA LYS A 35 18.30 16.63 1.71
C LYS A 35 16.92 16.24 1.19
N LYS A 36 16.16 17.23 0.74
CA LYS A 36 14.91 16.97 0.02
C LYS A 36 15.23 16.14 -1.22
N ASP A 37 14.62 14.97 -1.30
CA ASP A 37 14.68 14.13 -2.49
C ASP A 37 13.51 14.52 -3.41
N ASP A 38 13.83 15.22 -4.50
CA ASP A 38 12.86 15.58 -5.55
C ASP A 38 12.70 14.46 -6.59
N SER A 39 13.39 13.32 -6.43
CA SER A 39 13.19 12.19 -7.32
C SER A 39 11.79 11.64 -7.14
N LYS A 40 11.25 11.13 -8.24
CA LYS A 40 9.98 10.41 -8.26
C LYS A 40 10.18 9.05 -7.58
N PRO A 41 9.60 8.76 -6.39
CA PRO A 41 9.39 7.42 -5.86
C PRO A 41 9.15 6.35 -6.93
N SER A 42 9.83 5.21 -6.80
CA SER A 42 9.73 4.12 -7.77
C SER A 42 8.36 3.44 -7.85
N ASP A 43 7.46 3.71 -6.90
CA ASP A 43 6.06 3.27 -6.94
C ASP A 43 5.08 4.33 -7.44
N HIS A 44 5.57 5.43 -7.99
CA HIS A 44 4.68 6.40 -8.62
C HIS A 44 3.90 5.76 -9.74
N LEU A 45 2.59 5.97 -9.68
CA LEU A 45 1.69 5.50 -10.71
C LEU A 45 1.97 6.24 -12.03
N PRO A 46 1.90 5.53 -13.16
CA PRO A 46 2.27 6.10 -14.46
C PRO A 46 1.29 7.20 -14.89
N ILE A 47 0.04 7.12 -14.42
CA ILE A 47 -1.06 7.96 -14.84
C ILE A 47 -1.75 8.55 -13.60
N THR A 48 -2.05 9.84 -13.66
CA THR A 48 -2.83 10.52 -12.63
C THR A 48 -4.32 10.20 -12.78
N PRO A 49 -5.04 9.86 -11.70
CA PRO A 49 -6.49 9.64 -11.72
C PRO A 49 -7.25 10.79 -12.38
N THR A 50 -8.15 10.45 -13.30
CA THR A 50 -8.99 11.41 -14.00
C THR A 50 -10.45 11.24 -13.58
N GLU A 51 -11.21 12.32 -13.43
CA GLU A 51 -12.63 12.21 -13.05
C GLU A 51 -13.49 11.66 -14.20
N TYR A 52 -13.05 11.91 -15.44
CA TYR A 52 -13.78 11.54 -16.65
C TYR A 52 -12.90 10.74 -17.60
N CYS A 53 -13.35 9.53 -17.94
CA CYS A 53 -12.79 8.73 -19.01
C CYS A 53 -13.58 8.89 -20.32
N GLY A 54 -12.89 9.33 -21.38
CA GLY A 54 -13.49 9.55 -22.71
C GLY A 54 -13.62 8.29 -23.58
N LEU A 55 -13.17 7.12 -23.09
CA LEU A 55 -13.25 5.88 -23.85
C LEU A 55 -14.69 5.34 -23.83
N CYS A 56 -15.13 4.73 -24.92
CA CYS A 56 -16.47 4.12 -25.02
C CYS A 56 -16.42 2.58 -25.07
N SER A 57 -15.22 2.00 -25.05
CA SER A 57 -15.00 0.55 -24.99
C SER A 57 -14.79 0.09 -23.56
N GLU A 58 -14.94 -1.22 -23.32
CA GLU A 58 -14.49 -1.87 -22.09
C GLU A 58 -13.13 -2.53 -22.31
N ALA A 59 -12.38 -2.76 -21.22
CA ALA A 59 -11.17 -3.59 -21.23
C ALA A 59 -11.22 -4.67 -20.14
N ARG A 60 -10.41 -5.71 -20.35
CA ARG A 60 -10.18 -6.80 -19.39
C ARG A 60 -8.70 -6.82 -19.05
N TYR A 61 -8.40 -6.99 -17.77
CA TYR A 61 -7.04 -7.02 -17.26
C TYR A 61 -6.84 -8.21 -16.34
N GLU A 62 -5.60 -8.66 -16.27
CA GLU A 62 -5.08 -9.52 -15.24
C GLU A 62 -4.18 -8.71 -14.30
N VAL A 63 -4.47 -8.78 -13.00
CA VAL A 63 -3.57 -8.28 -11.97
C VAL A 63 -2.87 -9.44 -11.29
N THR A 64 -1.55 -9.36 -11.22
CA THR A 64 -0.67 -10.37 -10.63
C THR A 64 0.11 -9.78 -9.46
N PHE A 65 -0.16 -10.27 -8.26
CA PHE A 65 0.66 -9.98 -7.08
C PHE A 65 1.80 -11.00 -6.94
N LYS A 66 3.03 -10.51 -6.78
CA LYS A 66 4.21 -11.35 -6.54
C LYS A 66 4.92 -10.93 -5.25
N GLY A 67 4.83 -11.80 -4.25
CA GLY A 67 5.52 -11.62 -2.97
C GLY A 67 7.03 -11.72 -3.11
N GLN A 68 7.78 -10.77 -2.54
CA GLN A 68 9.25 -10.82 -2.47
C GLN A 68 9.79 -10.78 -1.03
N TRP A 69 8.91 -10.65 -0.02
CA TRP A 69 9.29 -10.75 1.39
C TRP A 69 9.89 -12.12 1.71
N SER A 70 11.16 -12.11 2.09
CA SER A 70 11.92 -13.31 2.44
C SER A 70 13.05 -12.94 3.38
N ARG A 71 13.59 -13.92 4.10
CA ARG A 71 14.71 -13.70 5.03
C ARG A 71 15.95 -13.15 4.33
N LEU A 72 16.13 -13.45 3.04
CA LEU A 72 17.26 -12.98 2.25
C LEU A 72 17.12 -11.50 1.86
N LEU A 73 15.95 -11.09 1.37
CA LEU A 73 15.70 -9.73 0.90
C LEU A 73 15.35 -8.76 2.04
N HIS A 74 14.80 -9.27 3.14
CA HIS A 74 14.35 -8.50 4.31
C HIS A 74 14.81 -9.16 5.61
N PRO A 75 16.14 -9.23 5.87
CA PRO A 75 16.68 -9.97 7.01
C PRO A 75 16.38 -9.32 8.37
N HIS A 76 16.18 -8.00 8.40
CA HIS A 76 15.97 -7.26 9.64
C HIS A 76 14.63 -7.64 10.27
N GLN A 77 14.69 -8.17 11.50
CA GLN A 77 13.51 -8.64 12.26
C GLN A 77 12.60 -9.58 11.49
N TYR A 78 13.13 -10.33 10.50
CA TYR A 78 12.33 -11.34 9.81
C TYR A 78 11.74 -12.31 10.84
N PRO A 79 10.44 -12.67 10.77
CA PRO A 79 9.77 -13.42 11.81
C PRO A 79 10.52 -14.70 12.21
N SER A 80 10.54 -14.97 13.51
CA SER A 80 11.24 -16.10 14.11
C SER A 80 10.66 -17.45 13.68
N LYS A 81 9.38 -17.47 13.29
CA LYS A 81 8.64 -18.65 12.79
C LYS A 81 8.19 -18.48 11.33
N PRO A 82 9.05 -18.78 10.35
CA PRO A 82 8.73 -18.58 8.94
C PRO A 82 7.49 -19.35 8.43
N ASP A 83 7.14 -20.48 9.07
CA ASP A 83 5.97 -21.30 8.70
C ASP A 83 4.63 -20.57 8.93
N GLU A 84 4.63 -19.54 9.78
CA GLU A 84 3.45 -18.70 10.05
C GLU A 84 3.36 -17.52 9.07
N ASN A 85 4.41 -17.27 8.27
CA ASN A 85 4.44 -16.14 7.36
C ASN A 85 3.50 -16.32 6.18
N GLU A 86 2.76 -15.27 5.87
CA GLU A 86 1.78 -15.28 4.80
C GLU A 86 1.44 -13.90 4.27
N TYR A 87 0.89 -13.92 3.07
CA TYR A 87 0.10 -12.86 2.49
C TYR A 87 -1.37 -13.29 2.54
N SER A 88 -2.26 -12.38 2.93
CA SER A 88 -3.70 -12.60 2.81
C SER A 88 -4.11 -12.86 1.35
N ASN A 89 -5.40 -13.10 1.11
CA ASN A 89 -5.93 -12.97 -0.24
C ASN A 89 -5.67 -11.55 -0.75
N LEU A 90 -5.28 -11.44 -2.02
CA LEU A 90 -5.40 -10.20 -2.78
C LEU A 90 -6.87 -9.86 -2.88
N ILE A 91 -7.25 -8.65 -2.49
CA ILE A 91 -8.64 -8.19 -2.51
C ILE A 91 -8.69 -6.73 -2.97
N GLY A 92 -9.69 -6.39 -3.77
CA GLY A 92 -9.85 -5.05 -4.31
C GLY A 92 -11.00 -4.95 -5.29
N ALA A 93 -11.03 -3.87 -6.06
CA ALA A 93 -12.04 -3.72 -7.11
C ALA A 93 -11.58 -2.80 -8.23
N SER A 94 -12.17 -2.96 -9.42
CA SER A 94 -12.32 -1.84 -10.34
C SER A 94 -13.44 -0.92 -9.87
N HIS A 95 -13.22 0.38 -9.95
CA HIS A 95 -14.09 1.37 -9.33
C HIS A 95 -14.04 2.74 -10.02
N ALA A 96 -15.06 3.54 -9.72
CA ALA A 96 -15.22 4.91 -10.20
C ALA A 96 -14.37 5.91 -9.42
N TYR A 97 -14.32 7.15 -9.90
CA TYR A 97 -13.51 8.22 -9.29
C TYR A 97 -13.87 8.54 -7.85
N ASP A 98 -15.14 8.48 -7.47
CA ASP A 98 -15.54 8.86 -6.11
C ASP A 98 -15.39 7.72 -5.09
N TYR A 99 -15.04 6.52 -5.55
CA TYR A 99 -14.79 5.39 -4.66
C TYR A 99 -13.31 5.35 -4.25
N THR A 100 -13.08 5.23 -2.94
CA THR A 100 -11.75 5.04 -2.36
C THR A 100 -11.75 3.80 -1.49
N LEU A 101 -10.96 2.79 -1.88
CA LEU A 101 -10.74 1.59 -1.07
C LEU A 101 -9.83 1.91 0.14
N TRP A 102 -8.76 2.65 -0.12
CA TRP A 102 -7.81 3.19 0.86
C TRP A 102 -7.00 4.30 0.17
N GLN A 103 -6.49 5.27 0.92
CA GLN A 103 -5.57 6.29 0.39
C GLN A 103 -4.72 6.84 1.53
N GLN A 104 -3.53 7.34 1.22
CA GLN A 104 -2.69 7.98 2.24
C GLN A 104 -3.41 9.16 2.88
N GLY A 105 -3.30 9.31 4.20
CA GLY A 105 -3.98 10.37 4.96
C GLY A 105 -5.38 10.00 5.44
N ASP A 106 -5.98 8.92 4.94
CA ASP A 106 -7.30 8.49 5.39
C ASP A 106 -7.22 7.51 6.57
N ASN A 107 -8.37 7.33 7.23
CA ASN A 107 -8.56 6.27 8.21
C ASN A 107 -8.99 4.97 7.52
N ALA A 108 -8.52 3.83 8.02
CA ALA A 108 -8.98 2.53 7.55
C ALA A 108 -10.51 2.33 7.75
N SER A 109 -11.19 1.83 6.71
CA SER A 109 -12.53 1.26 6.85
C SER A 109 -12.51 0.08 7.80
N ASP A 110 -13.65 -0.32 8.36
CA ASP A 110 -13.64 -1.44 9.28
C ASP A 110 -13.27 -2.78 8.62
N GLY A 111 -13.61 -2.96 7.34
CA GLY A 111 -13.16 -4.08 6.54
C GLY A 111 -11.65 -4.08 6.38
N LEU A 112 -11.05 -2.93 6.10
CA LEU A 112 -9.60 -2.79 5.97
C LEU A 112 -8.87 -2.98 7.31
N LYS A 113 -9.44 -2.52 8.44
CA LYS A 113 -8.91 -2.82 9.78
C LYS A 113 -8.84 -4.32 10.02
N THR A 114 -9.96 -5.01 9.75
CA THR A 114 -10.07 -6.46 9.93
C THR A 114 -9.05 -7.19 9.06
N LEU A 115 -8.92 -6.80 7.79
CA LEU A 115 -7.92 -7.33 6.88
C LEU A 115 -6.50 -7.11 7.43
N ALA A 116 -6.18 -5.87 7.78
CA ALA A 116 -4.87 -5.46 8.23
C ALA A 116 -4.44 -6.20 9.50
N GLU A 117 -5.35 -6.40 10.47
CA GLU A 117 -5.04 -7.04 11.76
C GLU A 117 -5.06 -8.57 11.72
N THR A 118 -6.00 -9.19 10.99
CA THR A 118 -6.23 -10.65 11.07
C THR A 118 -6.10 -11.39 9.75
N ALA A 119 -5.84 -10.67 8.65
CA ALA A 119 -5.86 -11.20 7.28
C ALA A 119 -7.19 -11.85 6.88
N ASP A 120 -8.31 -11.45 7.51
CA ASP A 120 -9.67 -11.81 7.09
C ASP A 120 -10.24 -10.76 6.11
N VAL A 121 -10.58 -11.22 4.91
CA VAL A 121 -11.07 -10.39 3.81
C VAL A 121 -12.59 -10.23 3.81
N THR A 122 -13.32 -11.01 4.62
CA THR A 122 -14.77 -11.20 4.50
C THR A 122 -15.55 -9.90 4.70
N LYS A 123 -15.08 -9.01 5.58
CA LYS A 123 -15.74 -7.72 5.82
C LYS A 123 -15.47 -6.72 4.69
N LEU A 124 -14.23 -6.63 4.23
CA LEU A 124 -13.85 -5.74 3.12
C LEU A 124 -14.51 -6.16 1.79
N GLU A 125 -14.59 -7.47 1.53
CA GLU A 125 -15.31 -8.00 0.37
C GLU A 125 -16.78 -7.58 0.36
N ARG A 126 -17.45 -7.63 1.52
CA ARG A 126 -18.83 -7.14 1.66
C ARG A 126 -18.93 -5.63 1.42
N GLU A 127 -17.99 -4.83 1.93
CA GLU A 127 -17.93 -3.39 1.67
C GLU A 127 -17.81 -3.09 0.17
N ILE A 128 -16.95 -3.82 -0.55
CA ILE A 128 -16.79 -3.71 -2.00
C ILE A 128 -18.07 -4.09 -2.74
N ILE A 129 -18.68 -5.23 -2.40
CA ILE A 129 -19.91 -5.70 -3.06
C ILE A 129 -21.08 -4.75 -2.82
N ASN A 130 -21.22 -4.22 -1.60
CA ASN A 130 -22.28 -3.27 -1.27
C ASN A 130 -22.12 -1.93 -2.01
N ALA A 131 -20.90 -1.59 -2.43
CA ALA A 131 -20.62 -0.42 -3.24
C ALA A 131 -20.78 -0.65 -4.75
N MET A 132 -21.18 -1.86 -5.19
CA MET A 132 -21.34 -2.15 -6.61
C MET A 132 -22.50 -1.37 -7.22
N SER A 133 -22.23 -0.64 -8.30
CA SER A 133 -23.24 0.11 -9.04
C SER A 133 -22.84 0.26 -10.50
N THR A 134 -23.81 0.52 -11.38
CA THR A 134 -23.55 0.77 -12.81
C THR A 134 -23.02 2.17 -13.06
N ASP A 135 -23.37 3.13 -12.20
CA ASP A 135 -23.15 4.56 -12.45
C ASP A 135 -22.07 5.18 -11.53
N ASN A 136 -21.63 4.45 -10.50
CA ASN A 136 -20.60 4.88 -9.56
C ASN A 136 -20.07 3.67 -8.75
N GLY A 137 -19.22 3.89 -7.76
CA GLY A 137 -18.84 2.86 -6.79
C GLY A 137 -17.90 1.83 -7.41
N THR A 138 -18.19 0.55 -7.25
CA THR A 138 -17.35 -0.55 -7.74
C THR A 138 -18.03 -1.34 -8.85
N ARG A 139 -17.24 -2.04 -9.66
CA ARG A 139 -17.75 -2.85 -10.79
C ARG A 139 -17.37 -4.31 -10.71
N THR A 140 -16.09 -4.61 -10.53
CA THR A 140 -15.60 -5.99 -10.51
C THR A 140 -14.77 -6.22 -9.26
N LEU A 141 -15.18 -7.18 -8.44
CA LEU A 141 -14.41 -7.66 -7.30
C LEU A 141 -13.13 -8.33 -7.80
N ILE A 142 -11.99 -7.82 -7.36
CA ILE A 142 -10.67 -8.43 -7.58
C ILE A 142 -10.41 -9.33 -6.38
N ARG A 143 -10.21 -10.63 -6.61
CA ARG A 143 -9.88 -11.60 -5.57
C ARG A 143 -8.83 -12.58 -6.07
N GLY A 144 -7.67 -12.58 -5.42
CA GLY A 144 -6.59 -13.53 -5.66
C GLY A 144 -6.41 -14.53 -4.51
N LYS A 145 -5.57 -15.53 -4.74
CA LYS A 145 -5.26 -16.59 -3.78
C LYS A 145 -4.40 -16.09 -2.60
N ARG A 146 -4.68 -16.58 -1.38
CA ARG A 146 -3.82 -16.41 -0.20
C ARG A 146 -2.49 -17.15 -0.41
N ARG A 147 -1.37 -16.57 0.06
CA ARG A 147 -0.03 -17.16 -0.13
C ARG A 147 0.67 -17.36 1.20
N ARG A 148 0.86 -18.61 1.60
CA ARG A 148 1.55 -19.02 2.85
C ARG A 148 2.91 -19.61 2.57
N HIS A 149 3.79 -19.63 3.57
CA HIS A 149 5.00 -20.45 3.52
C HIS A 149 4.68 -21.91 3.14
N PRO A 150 5.48 -22.57 2.28
CA PRO A 150 6.67 -22.08 1.57
C PRO A 150 6.39 -21.35 0.24
N TYR A 151 5.13 -21.24 -0.18
CA TYR A 151 4.71 -20.75 -1.51
C TYR A 151 4.42 -19.25 -1.57
N MET A 152 5.08 -18.46 -0.72
CA MET A 152 4.84 -17.00 -0.62
C MET A 152 5.25 -16.23 -1.88
N SER A 153 6.19 -16.78 -2.66
CA SER A 153 6.68 -16.19 -3.91
C SER A 153 5.85 -16.57 -5.14
N GLU A 154 4.88 -17.48 -5.00
CA GLU A 154 4.00 -17.83 -6.10
C GLU A 154 3.03 -16.67 -6.43
N PRO A 155 2.75 -16.41 -7.72
CA PRO A 155 1.84 -15.37 -8.16
C PRO A 155 0.44 -15.48 -7.55
N SER A 156 -0.22 -14.37 -7.24
CA SER A 156 -1.64 -14.35 -6.89
C SER A 156 -2.37 -13.47 -7.88
N ASP A 157 -3.13 -14.12 -8.76
CA ASP A 157 -3.68 -13.49 -9.96
C ASP A 157 -5.20 -13.32 -9.86
N SER A 158 -5.74 -12.33 -10.55
CA SER A 158 -7.18 -12.12 -10.66
C SER A 158 -7.53 -11.35 -11.94
N LEU A 159 -8.63 -11.73 -12.58
CA LEU A 159 -9.14 -11.05 -13.77
C LEU A 159 -10.22 -10.03 -13.38
N PHE A 160 -10.15 -8.85 -13.97
CA PHE A 160 -11.16 -7.82 -13.77
C PHE A 160 -11.45 -7.05 -15.04
N ARG A 161 -12.51 -6.25 -14.98
CA ARG A 161 -13.02 -5.47 -16.10
C ARG A 161 -13.15 -4.02 -15.70
N VAL A 162 -12.92 -3.17 -16.69
CA VAL A 162 -13.06 -1.72 -16.58
C VAL A 162 -13.89 -1.18 -17.73
N ASP A 163 -14.56 -0.08 -17.44
CA ASP A 163 -15.32 0.70 -18.40
C ASP A 163 -15.08 2.19 -18.12
N ARG A 164 -15.74 3.06 -18.89
CA ARG A 164 -15.57 4.51 -18.77
C ARG A 164 -15.97 5.12 -17.42
N ILE A 165 -16.73 4.39 -16.61
CA ILE A 165 -17.19 4.83 -15.28
C ILE A 165 -16.22 4.27 -14.23
N HIS A 166 -15.89 2.99 -14.34
CA HIS A 166 -15.03 2.25 -13.42
C HIS A 166 -13.66 1.99 -14.05
N HIS A 167 -12.97 3.08 -14.37
CA HIS A 167 -11.72 3.07 -15.13
C HIS A 167 -10.47 3.01 -14.23
N MET A 168 -10.64 2.96 -12.91
CA MET A 168 -9.56 2.73 -11.95
C MET A 168 -9.67 1.38 -11.28
N PHE A 169 -8.58 0.94 -10.66
CA PHE A 169 -8.63 -0.15 -9.69
C PHE A 169 -7.80 0.15 -8.43
N SER A 170 -8.20 -0.47 -7.33
CA SER A 170 -7.46 -0.47 -6.07
C SER A 170 -7.41 -1.89 -5.52
N VAL A 171 -6.28 -2.27 -4.95
CA VAL A 171 -6.07 -3.60 -4.34
C VAL A 171 -5.27 -3.50 -3.06
N VAL A 172 -5.47 -4.47 -2.17
CA VAL A 172 -4.76 -4.64 -0.91
C VAL A 172 -4.45 -6.11 -0.62
N VAL A 173 -3.37 -6.35 0.12
CA VAL A 173 -2.88 -7.65 0.61
C VAL A 173 -2.27 -7.42 1.98
N ALA A 174 -2.80 -8.02 3.05
CA ALA A 174 -2.15 -7.97 4.36
C ALA A 174 -0.89 -8.86 4.38
N ILE A 175 0.14 -8.39 5.09
CA ILE A 175 1.36 -9.16 5.36
C ILE A 175 1.30 -9.69 6.79
N LYS A 176 1.54 -10.97 7.01
CA LYS A 176 1.45 -11.60 8.34
C LYS A 176 2.67 -12.47 8.66
N PRO A 177 3.14 -12.48 9.92
CA PRO A 177 2.68 -11.65 11.03
C PRO A 177 3.04 -10.17 10.82
N SER A 178 2.18 -9.28 11.32
CA SER A 178 2.37 -7.83 11.43
C SER A 178 1.30 -7.25 12.35
N PRO A 179 1.50 -6.07 12.96
CA PRO A 179 0.47 -5.40 13.73
C PRO A 179 -0.78 -5.14 12.88
N ASP A 180 -0.63 -4.35 11.82
CA ASP A 180 -1.70 -3.93 10.91
C ASP A 180 -1.15 -3.55 9.51
N TRP A 181 -0.06 -4.18 9.09
CA TRP A 181 0.59 -3.80 7.85
C TRP A 181 -0.05 -4.48 6.64
N PHE A 182 -0.13 -3.74 5.54
CA PHE A 182 -0.61 -4.25 4.26
C PHE A 182 0.19 -3.68 3.07
N LEU A 183 0.04 -4.32 1.93
CA LEU A 183 0.58 -3.91 0.64
C LEU A 183 -0.59 -3.58 -0.27
N GLY A 184 -0.42 -2.65 -1.20
CA GLY A 184 -1.52 -2.36 -2.11
C GLY A 184 -1.21 -1.26 -3.09
N VAL A 185 -2.18 -1.06 -3.98
CA VAL A 185 -2.24 0.05 -4.91
C VAL A 185 -3.58 0.73 -4.73
N SER A 186 -3.57 2.06 -4.72
CA SER A 186 -4.77 2.87 -4.60
C SER A 186 -4.97 3.67 -5.88
N ARG A 187 -6.19 3.65 -6.40
CA ARG A 187 -6.69 4.49 -7.50
C ARG A 187 -5.78 4.45 -8.74
N PHE A 188 -5.38 3.26 -9.18
CA PHE A 188 -4.59 3.11 -10.40
C PHE A 188 -5.46 3.39 -11.63
N GLU A 189 -5.14 4.44 -12.37
CA GLU A 189 -5.84 4.86 -13.59
C GLU A 189 -5.44 4.02 -14.80
N LEU A 190 -6.43 3.45 -15.48
CA LEU A 190 -6.25 2.65 -16.70
C LEU A 190 -6.71 3.41 -17.95
N CYS A 191 -7.53 4.44 -17.80
CA CYS A 191 -7.97 5.26 -18.91
C CYS A 191 -6.92 6.30 -19.28
N THR A 192 -6.50 6.30 -20.53
CA THR A 192 -5.59 7.30 -21.08
C THR A 192 -6.22 8.04 -22.25
N LYS A 193 -5.60 9.13 -22.68
CA LYS A 193 -6.03 9.88 -23.89
C LYS A 193 -5.91 9.06 -25.17
N LEU A 194 -5.08 8.01 -25.19
CA LEU A 194 -4.79 7.19 -26.38
C LEU A 194 -5.54 5.86 -26.37
N GLY A 195 -6.19 5.49 -25.26
CA GLY A 195 -6.80 4.17 -25.08
C GLY A 195 -6.60 3.64 -23.67
N TRP A 196 -6.87 2.35 -23.51
CA TRP A 196 -6.64 1.61 -22.28
C TRP A 196 -5.13 1.39 -22.07
N HIS A 197 -4.64 1.59 -20.85
CA HIS A 197 -3.23 1.41 -20.50
C HIS A 197 -2.81 -0.06 -20.65
N GLU A 198 -1.76 -0.36 -21.42
CA GLU A 198 -1.47 -1.75 -21.83
C GLU A 198 -0.94 -2.61 -20.67
N GLU A 199 0.19 -2.23 -20.07
CA GLU A 199 0.82 -3.01 -19.01
C GLU A 199 1.59 -2.11 -18.03
N SER A 200 1.72 -2.58 -16.79
CA SER A 200 2.54 -1.91 -15.78
C SER A 200 3.10 -2.90 -14.77
N THR A 201 4.27 -2.61 -14.24
CA THR A 201 4.82 -3.32 -13.08
C THR A 201 5.37 -2.32 -12.10
N ILE A 202 4.85 -2.35 -10.86
CA ILE A 202 5.23 -1.42 -9.80
C ILE A 202 5.69 -2.16 -8.54
N PRO A 203 6.74 -1.66 -7.86
CA PRO A 203 7.09 -2.15 -6.53
C PRO A 203 6.01 -1.76 -5.51
N LEU A 204 5.74 -2.66 -4.57
CA LEU A 204 4.82 -2.45 -3.46
C LEU A 204 5.59 -2.22 -2.16
N TYR A 205 5.14 -1.21 -1.44
CA TYR A 205 5.63 -0.81 -0.14
C TYR A 205 4.58 -1.17 0.90
N PRO A 206 4.99 -1.63 2.09
CA PRO A 206 4.08 -1.84 3.19
C PRO A 206 3.54 -0.49 3.65
N TRP A 207 2.29 -0.52 4.05
CA TRP A 207 1.55 0.56 4.64
C TRP A 207 1.09 0.12 6.03
N ASP A 208 1.28 1.00 7.00
CA ASP A 208 0.70 0.89 8.33
C ASP A 208 -0.74 1.39 8.26
N ALA A 209 -1.71 0.60 8.74
CA ALA A 209 -3.13 0.95 8.66
C ALA A 209 -3.58 1.96 9.73
N GLY A 210 -2.73 2.28 10.71
CA GLY A 210 -3.02 3.21 11.79
C GLY A 210 -4.05 2.69 12.79
N VAL A 211 -4.16 1.36 12.90
CA VAL A 211 -5.12 0.63 13.74
C VAL A 211 -4.45 0.07 14.97
N ARG A 212 -3.20 -0.42 14.82
CA ARG A 212 -2.46 -1.07 15.89
C ARG A 212 -1.01 -0.62 15.89
N ASP A 213 -0.61 -0.02 17.00
CA ASP A 213 0.80 0.32 17.21
C ASP A 213 1.62 -0.97 17.38
N GLY A 214 2.72 -1.06 16.64
CA GLY A 214 3.73 -2.12 16.75
C GLY A 214 4.90 -1.80 15.84
N ILE A 215 6.14 -1.98 16.32
CA ILE A 215 7.34 -1.57 15.57
C ILE A 215 8.03 -2.75 14.87
N SER A 216 7.56 -3.98 15.11
CA SER A 216 8.08 -5.19 14.46
C SER A 216 6.94 -6.16 14.06
N TYR A 217 7.26 -7.13 13.20
CA TYR A 217 6.29 -8.07 12.65
C TYR A 217 5.54 -8.90 13.71
N GLU A 218 6.24 -9.28 14.79
CA GLU A 218 5.72 -10.19 15.82
C GLU A 218 5.22 -9.45 17.08
N GLU A 219 5.30 -8.12 17.09
CA GLU A 219 4.92 -7.33 18.25
C GLU A 219 3.41 -7.04 18.25
N LEU A 220 2.77 -7.47 19.33
CA LEU A 220 1.37 -7.21 19.60
C LEU A 220 1.31 -6.46 20.93
N PHE A 221 1.17 -5.14 20.89
CA PHE A 221 0.84 -4.41 22.11
C PHE A 221 -0.62 -4.73 22.50
N PRO A 222 -0.90 -5.05 23.78
CA PRO A 222 -2.27 -5.20 24.25
C PRO A 222 -2.98 -3.84 24.15
N ASP A 223 -4.01 -3.77 23.30
CA ASP A 223 -5.00 -2.68 23.11
C ASP A 223 -4.64 -1.32 23.72
N ALA A 224 -3.52 -0.72 23.31
CA ALA A 224 -3.31 0.70 23.49
C ALA A 224 -4.05 1.40 22.34
N PHE A 225 -5.36 1.63 22.53
CA PHE A 225 -6.13 2.57 21.72
C PHE A 225 -5.55 3.99 21.91
N LEU A 226 -4.44 4.28 21.26
CA LEU A 226 -4.12 5.66 20.88
C LEU A 226 -4.86 5.92 19.57
N GLY A 227 -5.55 7.06 19.50
CA GLY A 227 -6.51 7.40 18.46
C GLY A 227 -6.07 7.09 17.03
N LYS A 228 -7.06 6.87 16.16
CA LYS A 228 -6.89 6.56 14.73
C LYS A 228 -5.74 7.36 14.12
N LYS A 229 -4.74 6.65 13.59
CA LYS A 229 -3.65 7.25 12.82
C LYS A 229 -3.94 7.08 11.34
N GLU A 230 -3.42 8.01 10.55
CA GLU A 230 -3.50 7.96 9.10
C GLU A 230 -2.45 6.98 8.54
N PHE A 231 -2.69 6.46 7.33
CA PHE A 231 -1.78 5.52 6.69
C PHE A 231 -0.35 6.05 6.50
N CYS A 232 0.65 5.25 6.88
CA CYS A 232 2.07 5.59 6.74
C CYS A 232 2.84 4.55 5.91
N ARG A 233 3.73 5.02 5.03
CA ARG A 233 4.50 4.16 4.11
C ARG A 233 5.81 3.66 4.75
N LEU A 234 6.13 2.38 4.56
CA LEU A 234 7.36 1.69 4.98
C LEU A 234 8.29 1.38 3.79
N ARG A 235 9.27 0.48 3.93
CA ARG A 235 10.27 0.10 2.89
C ARG A 235 9.78 -1.00 1.94
N PRO A 236 10.21 -1.06 0.65
CA PRO A 236 9.60 -1.94 -0.35
C PRO A 236 9.81 -3.43 -0.05
N VAL A 237 8.77 -4.25 -0.29
CA VAL A 237 8.81 -5.70 0.00
C VAL A 237 8.26 -6.61 -1.09
N SER A 238 7.51 -6.10 -2.07
CA SER A 238 6.84 -6.92 -3.10
C SER A 238 6.69 -6.17 -4.43
N LYS A 239 6.06 -6.78 -5.44
CA LYS A 239 5.70 -6.14 -6.71
C LYS A 239 4.29 -6.51 -7.15
N LEU A 240 3.65 -5.61 -7.90
CA LEU A 240 2.40 -5.85 -8.61
C LEU A 240 2.64 -5.67 -10.10
N SER A 241 2.17 -6.63 -10.89
CA SER A 241 2.16 -6.55 -12.35
C SER A 241 0.72 -6.53 -12.84
N LEU A 242 0.50 -5.79 -13.92
CA LEU A 242 -0.77 -5.63 -14.62
C LEU A 242 -0.51 -5.86 -16.10
N SER A 243 -1.33 -6.68 -16.72
CA SER A 243 -1.32 -7.00 -18.15
C SER A 243 -2.72 -7.25 -18.71
#